data_AF-A0A1V5MVW2-F1
#
_entry.id   AF-A0A1V5MVW2-F1
#
_cell.length_a   1.000
_cell.length_b   1.000
_cell.length_c   1.000
_cell.angle_alpha   90.00
_cell.angle_beta   90.00
_cell.angle_gamma   90.00
#
_symmetry.space_group_name_H-M   'P 1'
#
loop_
_entity.id
_entity.type
_entity.pdbx_description
1 polymer ?
#
loop_
_entity_poly.entity_id
_entity_poly.type
_entity_poly.pdbx_seq_one_letter_code
_entity_poly.pdbx_strand_id
1 'polypeptide(L)'
;MPAHYSLDTRVRQSGEQAIRLSWSYGAHRYQNTIGFSVKKAHWDAHKRRVVPHTHNADGVSAEAINAYLNKLYGVSVTLDRAAKERQVTLTRAIMQGALSDALSNNYTSAQVIADKWVSHHPLQGQVLGRKKRTAAPTDAYPTIVQPQPVTYYRFHKGGYYRKVCKAHYETLKADLIILQELFGLNRFIAVTPSDFYVSHTNEGELFAYYMEVSEAEALGRG
;
A
#
# COMPACT_ATOMS: atom_id res chain seq x y z
N MET A 1 19.13 -0.48 -8.20
CA MET A 1 17.96 0.30 -8.64
C MET A 1 16.72 -0.31 -8.00
N PRO A 2 15.87 0.49 -7.35
CA PRO A 2 14.74 -0.03 -6.58
C PRO A 2 13.60 -0.56 -7.45
N ALA A 3 13.28 0.14 -8.54
CA ALA A 3 12.36 -0.26 -9.57
C ALA A 3 13.08 -0.72 -10.86
N HIS A 4 12.50 -1.67 -11.56
CA HIS A 4 12.91 -2.08 -12.90
C HIS A 4 11.71 -2.35 -13.81
N TYR A 5 11.92 -2.13 -15.11
CA TYR A 5 10.94 -2.39 -16.14
C TYR A 5 11.34 -3.61 -16.99
N SER A 6 10.33 -4.36 -17.41
CA SER A 6 10.47 -5.53 -18.29
C SER A 6 9.21 -5.72 -19.12
N LEU A 7 9.27 -6.49 -20.19
CA LEU A 7 8.07 -6.91 -20.90
C LEU A 7 7.44 -8.14 -20.25
N ASP A 8 6.12 -8.18 -20.21
CA ASP A 8 5.35 -9.38 -19.88
C ASP A 8 5.67 -10.51 -20.87
N THR A 9 5.70 -11.75 -20.40
CA THR A 9 5.87 -12.91 -21.29
C THR A 9 4.66 -13.13 -22.19
N ARG A 10 3.48 -12.65 -21.78
CA ARG A 10 2.24 -12.77 -22.57
C ARG A 10 2.21 -11.75 -23.71
N VAL A 11 2.01 -12.26 -24.92
CA VAL A 11 1.82 -11.47 -26.14
C VAL A 11 0.33 -11.25 -26.35
N ARG A 12 -0.09 -9.99 -26.55
CA ARG A 12 -1.46 -9.61 -26.87
C ARG A 12 -1.77 -9.91 -28.35
N GLN A 13 -3.05 -9.88 -28.72
CA GLN A 13 -3.47 -10.05 -30.12
C GLN A 13 -2.83 -9.01 -31.07
N SER A 14 -2.51 -7.81 -30.57
CA SER A 14 -1.77 -6.77 -31.31
C SER A 14 -0.29 -7.11 -31.58
N GLY A 15 0.23 -8.23 -31.06
CA GLY A 15 1.64 -8.59 -31.10
C GLY A 15 2.49 -7.83 -30.07
N GLU A 16 1.87 -7.03 -29.21
CA GLU A 16 2.56 -6.27 -28.16
C GLU A 16 2.59 -7.02 -26.83
N GLN A 17 3.61 -6.73 -26.04
CA GLN A 17 3.76 -7.21 -24.67
C GLN A 17 3.59 -6.04 -23.71
N ALA A 18 2.85 -6.26 -22.63
CA ALA A 18 2.62 -5.21 -21.64
C ALA A 18 3.92 -4.89 -20.90
N ILE A 19 4.16 -3.61 -20.60
CA ILE A 19 5.32 -3.22 -19.79
C ILE A 19 4.99 -3.52 -18.33
N ARG A 20 5.91 -4.16 -17.62
CA ARG A 20 5.81 -4.50 -16.20
C ARG A 20 6.78 -3.69 -15.39
N LEU A 21 6.28 -3.07 -14.33
CA LEU A 21 7.08 -2.50 -13.24
C LEU A 21 7.26 -3.56 -12.16
N SER A 22 8.50 -3.74 -11.71
CA SER A 22 8.81 -4.50 -10.51
C SER A 22 9.69 -3.65 -9.60
N TRP A 23 9.23 -3.44 -8.38
CA TRP A 23 9.91 -2.67 -7.35
C TRP A 23 10.08 -3.54 -6.11
N SER A 24 11.30 -3.59 -5.59
CA SER A 24 11.62 -4.34 -4.38
C SER A 24 12.27 -3.44 -3.33
N TYR A 25 11.83 -3.59 -2.08
CA TYR A 25 12.42 -2.92 -0.91
C TYR A 25 12.48 -3.90 0.26
N GLY A 26 13.68 -4.26 0.69
CA GLY A 26 13.88 -5.31 1.71
C GLY A 26 13.22 -6.64 1.30
N ALA A 27 12.35 -7.17 2.15
CA ALA A 27 11.58 -8.39 1.88
C ALA A 27 10.29 -8.15 1.07
N HIS A 28 9.94 -6.90 0.77
CA HIS A 28 8.71 -6.57 0.07
C HIS A 28 8.95 -6.37 -1.43
N ARG A 29 7.99 -6.83 -2.22
CA ARG A 29 7.96 -6.67 -3.67
C ARG A 29 6.59 -6.16 -4.10
N TYR A 30 6.61 -5.15 -4.95
CA TYR A 30 5.45 -4.67 -5.71
C TYR A 30 5.68 -4.94 -7.19
N GLN A 31 4.72 -5.58 -7.84
CA GLN A 31 4.74 -5.81 -9.28
C GLN A 31 3.40 -5.39 -9.86
N ASN A 32 3.45 -4.66 -10.97
CA ASN A 32 2.24 -4.30 -11.70
C ASN A 32 2.53 -4.11 -13.19
N THR A 33 1.49 -4.25 -14.00
CA THR A 33 1.50 -3.79 -15.38
C THR A 33 1.24 -2.30 -15.38
N ILE A 34 2.17 -1.55 -15.97
CA ILE A 34 2.03 -0.13 -16.24
C ILE A 34 1.29 -0.06 -17.58
N GLY A 35 0.22 0.72 -17.67
CA GLY A 35 -0.85 0.62 -18.69
C GLY A 35 -0.48 0.77 -20.17
N PHE A 36 0.79 0.58 -20.54
CA PHE A 36 1.31 0.56 -21.89
C PHE A 36 1.76 -0.85 -22.29
N SER A 37 1.65 -1.15 -23.58
CA SER A 37 2.28 -2.30 -24.22
C SER A 37 3.11 -1.83 -25.40
N VAL A 38 4.13 -2.61 -25.77
CA VAL A 38 4.97 -2.37 -26.96
C VAL A 38 5.36 -3.69 -27.60
N LYS A 39 5.68 -3.67 -28.90
CA LYS A 39 6.30 -4.81 -29.57
C LYS A 39 7.67 -5.11 -28.95
N LYS A 40 8.05 -6.39 -28.93
CA LYS A 40 9.37 -6.81 -28.43
C LYS A 40 10.54 -6.08 -29.10
N ALA A 41 10.43 -5.81 -30.40
CA ALA A 41 11.44 -5.08 -31.18
C ALA A 41 11.56 -3.59 -30.78
N HIS A 42 10.53 -3.01 -30.17
CA HIS A 42 10.53 -1.62 -29.71
C HIS A 42 10.99 -1.49 -28.25
N TRP A 43 11.47 -2.57 -27.62
CA TRP A 43 11.95 -2.57 -26.25
C TRP A 43 13.47 -2.74 -26.19
N ASP A 44 14.14 -1.74 -25.63
CA ASP A 44 15.57 -1.82 -25.31
C ASP A 44 15.70 -2.48 -23.93
N ALA A 45 16.01 -3.79 -23.91
CA ALA A 45 16.15 -4.56 -22.68
C ALA A 45 17.34 -4.10 -21.81
N HIS A 46 18.38 -3.55 -22.43
CA HIS A 46 19.57 -3.07 -21.72
C HIS A 46 19.28 -1.74 -21.02
N LYS A 47 18.68 -0.80 -21.74
CA LYS A 47 18.30 0.53 -21.20
C LYS A 47 16.95 0.53 -20.48
N ARG A 48 16.22 -0.58 -20.54
CA ARG A 48 14.90 -0.80 -19.93
C ARG A 48 13.89 0.28 -20.31
N ARG A 49 13.84 0.61 -21.60
CA ARG A 49 13.02 1.69 -22.14
C ARG A 49 12.48 1.34 -23.52
N VAL A 50 11.47 2.08 -23.96
CA VAL A 50 10.97 1.99 -25.33
C VAL A 50 11.97 2.67 -26.28
N VAL A 51 12.21 2.07 -27.44
CA VAL A 51 13.10 2.63 -28.48
C VAL A 51 12.51 3.95 -29.00
N PRO A 52 13.29 5.05 -29.06
CA PRO A 52 12.81 6.36 -29.54
C PRO A 52 12.19 6.30 -30.95
N HIS A 53 11.33 7.27 -31.26
CA HIS A 53 10.64 7.38 -32.57
C HIS A 53 9.74 6.19 -32.94
N THR A 54 9.36 5.35 -31.97
CA THR A 54 8.37 4.28 -32.17
C THR A 54 7.03 4.66 -31.53
N HIS A 55 5.98 3.94 -31.90
CA HIS A 55 4.64 4.08 -31.32
C HIS A 55 4.11 2.71 -30.90
N ASN A 56 3.22 2.68 -29.91
CA ASN A 56 2.47 1.48 -29.58
C ASN A 56 1.20 1.33 -30.45
N ALA A 57 0.47 0.24 -30.25
CA ALA A 57 -0.78 -0.06 -30.96
C ALA A 57 -1.87 1.01 -30.73
N ASP A 58 -1.82 1.71 -29.60
CA ASP A 58 -2.75 2.80 -29.26
C ASP A 58 -2.29 4.17 -29.80
N GLY A 59 -1.20 4.21 -30.59
CA GLY A 59 -0.67 5.45 -31.18
C GLY A 59 0.13 6.34 -30.22
N VAL A 60 0.41 5.88 -28.99
CA VAL A 60 1.22 6.62 -28.01
C VAL A 60 2.70 6.54 -28.39
N SER A 61 3.37 7.70 -28.42
CA SER A 61 4.78 7.79 -28.78
C SER A 61 5.71 7.22 -27.70
N ALA A 62 6.85 6.70 -28.14
CA ALA A 62 7.91 6.21 -27.25
C ALA A 62 8.38 7.30 -26.26
N GLU A 63 8.40 8.56 -26.68
CA GLU A 63 8.77 9.70 -25.84
C GLU A 63 7.79 9.87 -24.67
N ALA A 64 6.48 9.80 -24.95
CA ALA A 64 5.45 9.90 -23.92
C ALA A 64 5.50 8.70 -22.96
N ILE A 65 5.64 7.48 -23.49
CA ILE A 65 5.78 6.27 -22.66
C ILE A 65 7.03 6.37 -21.79
N ASN A 66 8.19 6.70 -22.36
CA ASN A 66 9.44 6.81 -21.61
C ASN A 66 9.41 7.93 -20.57
N ALA A 67 8.77 9.07 -20.85
CA ALA A 67 8.56 10.13 -19.87
C ALA A 67 7.72 9.63 -18.69
N TYR A 68 6.66 8.86 -18.97
CA TYR A 68 5.84 8.22 -17.95
C TYR A 68 6.65 7.22 -17.10
N LEU A 69 7.45 6.35 -17.73
CA LEU A 69 8.34 5.42 -17.03
C LEU A 69 9.32 6.17 -16.12
N ASN A 70 9.97 7.22 -16.64
CA ASN A 70 10.92 8.03 -15.89
C ASN A 70 10.27 8.72 -14.69
N LYS A 71 9.02 9.21 -14.83
CA LYS A 71 8.27 9.80 -13.71
C LYS A 71 8.06 8.79 -12.58
N LEU A 72 7.57 7.60 -12.90
CA LEU A 72 7.34 6.55 -11.90
C LEU A 72 8.66 6.06 -11.29
N TYR A 73 9.72 5.97 -12.09
CA TYR A 73 11.05 5.62 -11.60
C TYR A 73 11.57 6.68 -10.62
N GLY A 74 11.44 7.97 -10.95
CA GLY A 74 11.83 9.08 -10.07
C GLY A 74 11.12 8.99 -8.72
N VAL A 75 9.81 8.75 -8.70
CA VAL A 75 9.05 8.54 -7.46
C VAL A 75 9.56 7.35 -6.68
N SER A 76 9.86 6.23 -7.34
CA SER A 76 10.40 5.06 -6.64
C SER A 76 11.75 5.33 -5.97
N VAL A 77 12.64 6.08 -6.64
CA VAL A 77 13.95 6.44 -6.10
C VAL A 77 13.84 7.39 -4.92
N THR A 78 12.99 8.42 -5.03
CA THR A 78 12.78 9.39 -3.95
C THR A 78 12.14 8.72 -2.74
N LEU A 79 11.16 7.85 -2.95
CA LEU A 79 10.51 7.11 -1.88
C LEU A 79 11.48 6.15 -1.17
N ASP A 80 12.29 5.40 -1.94
CA ASP A 80 13.34 4.53 -1.38
C ASP A 80 14.35 5.29 -0.54
N ARG A 81 14.74 6.50 -0.98
CA ARG A 81 15.68 7.36 -0.24
C ARG A 81 15.06 7.84 1.06
N ALA A 82 13.88 8.44 1.00
CA ALA A 82 13.17 8.94 2.17
C ALA A 82 12.91 7.81 3.18
N ALA A 83 12.57 6.61 2.69
CA ALA A 83 12.38 5.43 3.54
C ALA A 83 13.66 5.01 4.27
N LYS A 84 14.82 5.06 3.61
CA LYS A 84 16.12 4.77 4.26
C LYS A 84 16.49 5.82 5.30
N GLU A 85 16.35 7.10 4.94
CA GLU A 85 16.66 8.23 5.83
C GLU A 85 15.80 8.21 7.09
N ARG A 86 14.51 7.87 6.94
CA ARG A 86 13.54 7.83 8.05
C ARG A 86 13.35 6.45 8.66
N GLN A 87 14.16 5.46 8.25
CA GLN A 87 14.08 4.06 8.69
C GLN A 87 12.67 3.44 8.56
N VAL A 88 11.94 3.82 7.52
CA VAL A 88 10.60 3.31 7.21
C VAL A 88 10.69 2.12 6.26
N THR A 89 9.80 1.15 6.45
CA THR A 89 9.64 0.02 5.52
C THR A 89 8.60 0.32 4.47
N LEU A 90 8.99 0.22 3.20
CA LEU A 90 8.07 0.34 2.09
C LEU A 90 7.30 -0.98 1.93
N THR A 91 6.08 -0.99 2.45
CA THR A 91 5.15 -2.09 2.22
C THR A 91 4.57 -2.01 0.80
N ARG A 92 3.94 -3.10 0.35
CA ARG A 92 3.24 -3.13 -0.95
C ARG A 92 2.20 -2.00 -1.07
N ALA A 93 1.47 -1.70 0.02
CA ALA A 93 0.45 -0.66 0.04
C ALA A 93 1.06 0.73 -0.15
N ILE A 94 2.19 1.01 0.51
CA ILE A 94 2.91 2.28 0.39
C ILE A 94 3.43 2.46 -1.04
N MET A 95 4.07 1.43 -1.60
CA MET A 95 4.57 1.47 -2.98
C MET A 95 3.44 1.68 -3.99
N GLN A 96 2.32 0.99 -3.82
CA GLN A 96 1.15 1.13 -4.70
C GLN A 96 0.53 2.54 -4.60
N GLY A 97 0.34 3.04 -3.37
CA GLY A 97 -0.24 4.35 -3.11
C GLY A 97 0.60 5.49 -3.67
N ALA A 98 1.92 5.44 -3.46
CA ALA A 98 2.84 6.43 -4.00
C ALA A 98 2.82 6.48 -5.54
N LEU A 99 2.73 5.32 -6.19
CA LEU A 99 2.59 5.27 -7.65
C LEU A 99 1.23 5.78 -8.12
N SER A 100 0.14 5.47 -7.40
CA SER A 100 -1.18 6.01 -7.73
C SER A 100 -1.21 7.54 -7.64
N ASP A 101 -0.60 8.11 -6.60
CA ASP A 101 -0.48 9.56 -6.43
C ASP A 101 0.43 10.20 -7.50
N ALA A 102 1.48 9.50 -7.93
CA ALA A 102 2.30 9.95 -9.05
C ALA A 102 1.49 10.09 -10.35
N LEU A 103 0.41 9.34 -10.50
CA LEU A 103 -0.43 9.31 -11.69
C LEU A 103 -1.59 10.31 -11.64
N SER A 104 -2.04 10.71 -10.45
CA SER A 104 -3.15 11.67 -10.31
C SER A 104 -2.78 13.11 -10.68
N ASN A 105 -1.49 13.42 -10.93
CA ASN A 105 -0.97 14.77 -11.21
C ASN A 105 -1.26 15.82 -10.13
N ASN A 106 -1.77 15.42 -8.98
CA ASN A 106 -2.14 16.32 -7.88
C ASN A 106 -0.95 16.72 -6.98
N TYR A 107 0.27 16.34 -7.35
CA TYR A 107 1.47 16.56 -6.54
C TYR A 107 2.52 17.31 -7.35
N THR A 108 3.08 18.36 -6.73
CA THR A 108 4.08 19.24 -7.33
C THR A 108 5.45 18.57 -7.52
N SER A 109 5.76 17.52 -6.76
CA SER A 109 7.01 16.77 -6.91
C SER A 109 6.94 15.36 -6.32
N ALA A 110 7.89 14.52 -6.73
CA ALA A 110 8.12 13.21 -6.12
C ALA A 110 8.49 13.29 -4.63
N GLN A 111 9.06 14.42 -4.18
CA GLN A 111 9.39 14.63 -2.77
C GLN A 111 8.13 14.79 -1.92
N VAL A 112 7.13 15.54 -2.38
CA VAL A 112 5.84 15.68 -1.67
C VAL A 112 5.13 14.34 -1.56
N ILE A 113 5.19 13.52 -2.62
CA ILE A 113 4.66 12.14 -2.57
C ILE A 113 5.43 11.32 -1.55
N ALA A 114 6.76 11.36 -1.57
CA ALA A 114 7.57 10.63 -0.61
C ALA A 114 7.31 11.09 0.83
N ASP A 115 7.16 12.39 1.06
CA ASP A 115 6.80 12.94 2.34
C ASP A 115 5.40 12.47 2.76
N LYS A 116 4.39 12.50 1.90
CA LYS A 116 3.08 11.95 2.25
C LYS A 116 3.17 10.48 2.72
N TRP A 117 3.88 9.65 1.94
CA TRP A 117 3.88 8.20 2.14
C TRP A 117 4.91 7.71 3.17
N VAL A 118 5.90 8.53 3.51
CA VAL A 118 6.97 8.21 4.48
C VAL A 118 6.88 9.07 5.75
N SER A 119 6.33 10.30 5.72
CA SER A 119 6.23 11.18 6.91
C SER A 119 5.18 10.73 7.92
N HIS A 120 4.07 10.13 7.48
CA HIS A 120 2.95 9.80 8.37
C HIS A 120 2.22 8.53 7.93
N HIS A 121 2.95 7.41 7.76
CA HIS A 121 2.25 6.13 7.70
C HIS A 121 2.02 5.64 9.15
N PRO A 122 0.78 5.40 9.61
CA PRO A 122 0.49 4.81 10.93
C PRO A 122 1.04 3.37 11.10
N LEU A 123 1.74 2.85 10.09
CA LEU A 123 2.49 1.59 10.13
C LEU A 123 3.98 1.81 10.46
N GLN A 124 4.38 3.01 10.91
CA GLN A 124 5.75 3.40 11.26
C GLN A 124 6.37 2.62 12.44
N GLY A 125 5.76 1.54 12.90
CA GLY A 125 6.33 0.66 13.89
C GLY A 125 6.00 -0.80 13.65
N GLN A 126 6.38 -1.39 12.50
CA GLN A 126 6.86 -2.78 12.47
C GLN A 126 7.38 -3.21 11.09
N VAL A 127 8.70 -3.19 10.96
CA VAL A 127 9.37 -4.36 10.39
C VAL A 127 9.01 -5.52 11.32
N LEU A 128 8.03 -6.35 10.96
CA LEU A 128 8.07 -7.75 11.35
C LEU A 128 9.23 -8.38 10.56
N GLY A 129 10.44 -8.00 10.96
CA GLY A 129 11.60 -8.83 10.74
C GLY A 129 11.22 -10.17 11.29
N ARG A 130 11.55 -11.22 10.55
CA ARG A 130 11.44 -12.60 10.98
C ARG A 130 12.26 -12.74 12.26
N LYS A 131 11.69 -12.37 13.42
CA LYS A 131 12.27 -12.67 14.72
C LYS A 131 12.35 -14.18 14.73
N LYS A 132 13.57 -14.71 14.78
CA LYS A 132 13.81 -16.01 15.41
C LYS A 132 12.88 -16.06 16.61
N ARG A 133 12.08 -17.14 16.73
CA ARG A 133 11.27 -17.42 17.91
C ARG A 133 12.13 -17.16 19.15
N THR A 134 11.97 -15.99 19.76
CA THR A 134 12.37 -15.74 21.13
C THR A 134 11.09 -15.85 21.91
N ALA A 135 11.09 -16.77 22.88
CA ALA A 135 9.98 -16.97 23.79
C ALA A 135 9.53 -15.62 24.38
N ALA A 136 8.22 -15.46 24.55
CA ALA A 136 7.67 -14.27 25.17
C ALA A 136 8.30 -14.04 26.55
N PRO A 137 8.59 -12.79 26.95
CA PRO A 137 8.93 -12.50 28.33
C PRO A 137 7.74 -12.88 29.21
N THR A 138 8.00 -13.63 30.27
CA THR A 138 6.98 -14.30 31.10
C THR A 138 6.06 -13.35 31.88
N ASP A 139 6.29 -12.03 31.84
CA ASP A 139 5.69 -11.09 32.80
C ASP A 139 4.97 -9.87 32.20
N ALA A 140 4.52 -9.91 30.95
CA ALA A 140 3.71 -8.84 30.36
C ALA A 140 2.31 -9.33 29.98
N TYR A 141 1.43 -9.46 30.97
CA TYR A 141 -0.01 -9.62 30.72
C TYR A 141 -0.63 -8.24 30.48
N PRO A 142 -1.34 -7.99 29.37
CA PRO A 142 -2.12 -6.78 29.21
C PRO A 142 -3.28 -6.78 30.21
N THR A 143 -3.36 -5.76 31.04
CA THR A 143 -4.47 -5.58 31.99
C THR A 143 -5.75 -5.26 31.21
N ILE A 144 -6.70 -6.19 31.19
CA ILE A 144 -8.02 -6.01 30.58
C ILE A 144 -8.84 -5.09 31.48
N VAL A 145 -9.05 -3.84 31.06
CA VAL A 145 -9.93 -2.90 31.75
C VAL A 145 -11.37 -3.16 31.29
N GLN A 146 -12.04 -4.06 32.01
CA GLN A 146 -13.47 -4.42 31.95
C GLN A 146 -13.99 -5.09 30.65
N PRO A 147 -14.93 -6.06 30.74
CA PRO A 147 -15.57 -6.66 29.58
C PRO A 147 -16.46 -5.61 28.91
N GLN A 148 -16.01 -5.06 27.78
CA GLN A 148 -16.85 -4.25 26.90
C GLN A 148 -17.81 -5.17 26.13
N PRO A 149 -19.05 -4.73 25.82
CA PRO A 149 -19.91 -5.47 24.91
C PRO A 149 -19.17 -5.74 23.60
N VAL A 150 -19.26 -6.97 23.10
CA VAL A 150 -18.61 -7.37 21.85
C VAL A 150 -19.29 -6.62 20.71
N THR A 151 -18.59 -5.65 20.13
CA THR A 151 -19.09 -4.89 18.98
C THR A 151 -18.38 -5.33 17.70
N TYR A 152 -19.15 -5.40 16.62
CA TYR A 152 -18.68 -5.86 15.31
C TYR A 152 -18.66 -4.70 14.32
N TYR A 153 -17.68 -4.72 13.42
CA TYR A 153 -17.45 -3.66 12.45
C TYR A 153 -17.21 -4.22 11.07
N ARG A 154 -17.77 -3.55 10.06
CA ARG A 154 -17.48 -3.78 8.65
C ARG A 154 -16.61 -2.66 8.12
N PHE A 155 -15.49 -3.02 7.51
CA PHE A 155 -14.66 -2.05 6.81
C PHE A 155 -15.27 -1.69 5.45
N HIS A 156 -15.20 -0.42 5.04
CA HIS A 156 -15.85 0.06 3.80
C HIS A 156 -15.41 -0.69 2.53
N LYS A 157 -14.16 -1.18 2.45
CA LYS A 157 -13.66 -2.01 1.32
C LYS A 157 -13.95 -3.51 1.48
N GLY A 158 -14.74 -3.89 2.47
CA GLY A 158 -15.03 -5.28 2.83
C GLY A 158 -14.17 -5.80 3.99
N GLY A 159 -14.57 -6.95 4.53
CA GLY A 159 -14.00 -7.54 5.73
C GLY A 159 -14.80 -7.20 6.98
N TYR A 160 -14.94 -8.19 7.86
CA TYR A 160 -15.65 -8.09 9.13
C TYR A 160 -14.68 -8.25 10.28
N TYR A 161 -14.88 -7.45 11.32
CA TYR A 161 -13.99 -7.37 12.46
C TYR A 161 -14.77 -7.36 13.76
N ARG A 162 -14.24 -7.97 14.81
CA ARG A 162 -14.69 -7.76 16.19
C ARG A 162 -13.76 -6.79 16.88
N LYS A 163 -14.30 -5.86 17.66
CA LYS A 163 -13.50 -5.05 18.57
C LYS A 163 -13.12 -5.88 19.78
N VAL A 164 -11.82 -5.90 20.07
CA VAL A 164 -11.23 -6.70 21.13
C VAL A 164 -11.06 -5.84 22.38
N CYS A 165 -10.40 -4.69 22.25
CA CYS A 165 -10.18 -3.76 23.34
C CYS A 165 -9.77 -2.38 22.82
N LYS A 166 -9.68 -1.42 23.75
CA LYS A 166 -8.89 -0.20 23.56
C LYS A 166 -7.53 -0.41 24.25
N ALA A 167 -6.47 0.07 23.64
CA ALA A 167 -5.12 0.02 24.20
C ALA A 167 -4.50 1.41 24.13
N HIS A 168 -3.88 1.85 25.23
CA HIS A 168 -3.01 3.02 25.19
C HIS A 168 -1.62 2.55 24.78
N TYR A 169 -1.08 3.13 23.71
CA TYR A 169 0.26 2.81 23.27
C TYR A 169 1.20 3.94 23.68
N GLU A 170 1.86 3.74 24.82
CA GLU A 170 2.72 4.72 25.50
C GLU A 170 3.76 5.35 24.55
N THR A 171 4.33 4.54 23.65
CA THR A 171 5.35 4.99 22.70
C THR A 171 4.80 5.96 21.64
N LEU A 172 3.53 5.83 21.24
CA LEU A 172 2.89 6.78 20.30
C LEU A 172 2.07 7.85 21.03
N LYS A 173 1.98 7.78 22.37
CA LYS A 173 1.05 8.59 23.20
C LYS A 173 -0.35 8.63 22.59
N ALA A 174 -0.79 7.50 22.04
CA ALA A 174 -2.01 7.40 21.27
C ALA A 174 -2.88 6.28 21.81
N ASP A 175 -4.17 6.56 21.90
CA ASP A 175 -5.18 5.53 22.11
C ASP A 175 -5.40 4.79 20.81
N LEU A 176 -5.49 3.46 20.91
CA LEU A 176 -5.71 2.55 19.80
C LEU A 176 -6.95 1.71 20.08
N ILE A 177 -7.65 1.36 19.02
CA ILE A 177 -8.74 0.38 19.02
C ILE A 177 -8.18 -0.88 18.36
N ILE A 178 -8.21 -1.98 19.10
CA ILE A 178 -7.74 -3.28 18.62
C ILE A 178 -8.94 -4.03 18.06
N LEU A 179 -8.84 -4.41 16.79
CA LEU A 179 -9.83 -5.19 16.07
C LEU A 179 -9.25 -6.53 15.66
N GLN A 180 -10.08 -7.55 15.56
CA GLN A 180 -9.72 -8.86 15.04
C GLN A 180 -10.59 -9.21 13.85
N GLU A 181 -9.96 -9.55 12.75
CA GLU A 181 -10.60 -10.01 11.52
C GLU A 181 -11.34 -11.33 11.77
N LEU A 182 -12.63 -11.39 11.42
CA LEU A 182 -13.49 -12.56 11.67
C LEU A 182 -13.28 -13.66 10.63
N PHE A 183 -12.98 -13.29 9.37
CA PHE A 183 -12.85 -14.23 8.26
C PHE A 183 -11.50 -14.06 7.55
N GLY A 184 -10.88 -15.17 7.17
CA GLY A 184 -9.57 -15.16 6.52
C GLY A 184 -8.45 -15.48 7.50
N LEU A 185 -7.50 -14.57 7.68
CA LEU A 185 -6.23 -14.86 8.38
C LEU A 185 -6.28 -14.63 9.89
N ASN A 186 -7.46 -14.30 10.42
CA ASN A 186 -7.72 -14.09 11.85
C ASN A 186 -6.74 -13.10 12.49
N ARG A 187 -6.46 -12.01 11.76
CA ARG A 187 -5.43 -11.03 12.12
C ARG A 187 -5.97 -10.03 13.12
N PHE A 188 -5.09 -9.58 14.01
CA PHE A 188 -5.33 -8.41 14.84
C PHE A 188 -4.80 -7.16 14.13
N ILE A 189 -5.58 -6.10 14.15
CA ILE A 189 -5.21 -4.79 13.63
C ILE A 189 -5.43 -3.74 14.73
N ALA A 190 -4.56 -2.73 14.76
CA ALA A 190 -4.68 -1.59 15.65
C ALA A 190 -4.97 -0.34 14.82
N VAL A 191 -6.00 0.41 15.20
CA VAL A 191 -6.41 1.63 14.49
C VAL A 191 -6.59 2.78 15.47
N THR A 192 -6.26 3.99 15.06
CA THR A 192 -6.48 5.17 15.89
C THR A 192 -7.97 5.54 15.92
N PRO A 193 -8.48 6.21 16.97
CA PRO A 193 -9.86 6.70 17.02
C PRO A 193 -10.21 7.60 15.82
N SER A 194 -9.26 8.42 15.35
CA SER A 194 -9.44 9.24 14.15
C SER A 194 -9.66 8.40 12.90
N ASP A 195 -8.88 7.34 12.69
CA ASP A 195 -9.04 6.44 11.54
C ASP A 195 -10.30 5.55 11.66
N PHE A 196 -10.78 5.36 12.89
CA PHE A 196 -11.92 4.51 13.18
C PHE A 196 -13.25 5.24 13.00
N TYR A 197 -13.36 6.46 13.53
CA TYR A 197 -14.61 7.23 13.57
C TYR A 197 -14.73 8.29 12.48
N VAL A 198 -13.63 8.73 11.84
CA VAL A 198 -13.62 9.89 10.95
C VAL A 198 -12.95 9.57 9.62
N SER A 199 -13.53 10.05 8.52
CA SER A 199 -12.76 10.34 7.32
C SER A 199 -13.27 11.58 6.62
N HIS A 200 -12.31 12.41 6.18
CA HIS A 200 -12.55 13.56 5.32
C HIS A 200 -12.33 13.17 3.86
N THR A 201 -13.17 13.69 2.98
CA THR A 201 -12.93 13.74 1.53
C THR A 201 -12.94 15.20 1.06
N ASN A 202 -12.39 15.46 -0.12
CA ASN A 202 -12.28 16.79 -0.75
C ASN A 202 -13.64 17.46 -1.08
N GLU A 203 -14.78 16.79 -0.84
CA GLU A 203 -16.12 17.26 -1.22
C GLU A 203 -17.13 17.28 -0.05
N GLY A 204 -16.70 17.05 1.19
CA GLY A 204 -17.51 17.32 2.38
C GLY A 204 -18.56 16.26 2.77
N GLU A 205 -18.68 15.13 2.07
CA GLU A 205 -19.54 14.02 2.53
C GLU A 205 -18.79 13.05 3.48
N LEU A 206 -19.44 12.74 4.61
CA LEU A 206 -18.92 11.92 5.72
C LEU A 206 -19.06 10.42 5.41
N PHE A 207 -17.95 9.71 5.23
CA PHE A 207 -17.92 8.25 5.21
C PHE A 207 -17.16 7.70 6.42
N ALA A 208 -17.79 6.78 7.17
CA ALA A 208 -17.14 6.05 8.25
C ALA A 208 -16.31 4.88 7.68
N TYR A 209 -15.02 4.78 8.04
CA TYR A 209 -14.14 3.69 7.57
C TYR A 209 -14.56 2.33 8.11
N TYR A 210 -15.03 2.30 9.36
CA TYR A 210 -15.56 1.14 10.05
C TYR A 210 -16.98 1.43 10.48
N MET A 211 -17.94 0.71 9.92
CA MET A 211 -19.35 0.82 10.27
C MET A 211 -19.68 -0.26 11.29
N GLU A 212 -20.29 0.11 12.40
CA GLU A 212 -20.80 -0.86 13.37
C GLU A 212 -21.92 -1.69 12.71
N VAL A 213 -21.85 -3.00 12.88
CA VAL A 213 -22.81 -3.96 12.29
C VAL A 213 -23.30 -4.92 13.36
N SER A 214 -24.47 -5.50 13.13
CA SER A 214 -25.01 -6.52 14.02
C SER A 214 -24.15 -7.79 13.99
N GLU A 215 -24.17 -8.56 15.08
CA GLU A 215 -23.54 -9.88 15.13
C GLU A 215 -24.05 -10.83 14.04
N ALA A 216 -25.36 -10.80 13.78
CA ALA A 216 -25.99 -11.60 12.73
C ALA A 216 -25.43 -11.24 11.34
N GLU A 217 -25.19 -9.96 11.05
CA GLU A 217 -24.55 -9.53 9.81
C GLU A 217 -23.07 -9.95 9.78
N ALA A 218 -22.37 -9.80 10.89
CA ALA A 218 -20.93 -10.06 10.97
C ALA A 218 -20.58 -11.55 10.92
N LEU A 219 -21.43 -12.43 11.44
CA LEU A 219 -21.18 -13.88 11.50
C LEU A 219 -21.99 -14.67 10.46
N GLY A 220 -23.03 -14.08 9.87
CA GLY A 220 -23.94 -14.74 8.92
C GLY A 220 -23.40 -14.92 7.49
N ARG A 221 -22.14 -14.57 7.22
CA ARG A 221 -21.48 -14.74 5.90
C ARG A 221 -20.27 -15.70 5.93
N GLY A 222 -20.40 -16.81 6.67
CA GLY A 222 -19.51 -17.96 6.58
C GLY A 222 -19.83 -18.85 5.39
#